data_AF-G7I7S5-F1
#
_entry.id   AF-G7I7S5-F1
#
_cell.length_a   1.000
_cell.length_b   1.000
_cell.length_c   1.000
_cell.angle_alpha   90.00
_cell.angle_beta   90.00
_cell.angle_gamma   90.00
#
_symmetry.space_group_name_H-M   'P 1'
#
loop_
_entity.id
_entity.type
_entity.pdbx_description
1 polymer ?
#
loop_
_entity_poly.entity_id
_entity_poly.type
_entity_poly.pdbx_seq_one_letter_code
_entity_poly.pdbx_strand_id
1 'polypeptide(L)'
;MNSLSSFIHFIILLLVACKTKGIVQLPPNVSVPAVLVFGDSIVDTGNNNNNLRTTARCNFPPYGKDFKGGIPTGRFSNGKVPSDFIVEELGIKEFLPAYLDPNLQPSDLSTGVCFASGGAGFDPLTSQTASAISLSGQLDLFKEYIGKLRELVGEDRTNFILANSLFLVVLGSNDISNTYFLSHIRQLQYDFPDYADLMVNSASNFLKEIYELGARRIGVFNAPPIGCLPFQRTAAGGIERRIVVEYNEAVELYNSKLSKGLASFNQNYPNSRIVYIDVYNPLLDIIVNSNKYGYKVDDKGCCGTGIIEVVLLCNHLSSTCPNDMEFVFWDSFHPTESVYKRLIAPIIQKYVNDFMEEECQDIERYRYEWDAFQQWQQAREHERQLDGGEVSNASQSVETSQCGWRSPEEGDQVEYERSKMVWMKFGQEKIKECMKKRVFPGRNTRSVRFKHPDRVF
;
A
#
# COMPACT_ATOMS: atom_id res chain seq x y z
N MET A 1 -13.71 47.20 6.83
CA MET A 1 -13.94 45.98 6.03
C MET A 1 -12.64 45.32 5.53
N ASN A 2 -11.59 46.08 5.20
CA ASN A 2 -10.32 45.51 4.66
C ASN A 2 -9.51 44.69 5.69
N SER A 3 -9.54 45.04 6.98
CA SER A 3 -8.82 44.32 8.03
C SER A 3 -9.38 42.92 8.32
N LEU A 4 -10.70 42.73 8.20
CA LEU A 4 -11.35 41.45 8.47
C LEU A 4 -11.12 40.47 7.32
N SER A 5 -11.15 40.95 6.08
CA SER A 5 -10.83 40.16 4.88
C SER A 5 -9.37 39.68 4.89
N SER A 6 -8.43 40.53 5.29
CA SER A 6 -7.01 40.16 5.39
C SER A 6 -6.74 39.13 6.50
N PHE A 7 -7.46 39.22 7.62
CA PHE A 7 -7.38 38.25 8.71
C PHE A 7 -7.96 36.88 8.32
N ILE A 8 -9.07 36.87 7.57
CA ILE A 8 -9.67 35.63 7.04
C ILE A 8 -8.74 34.98 6.01
N HIS A 9 -8.12 35.74 5.12
CA HIS A 9 -7.12 35.21 4.18
C HIS A 9 -5.90 34.63 4.90
N PHE A 10 -5.43 35.27 5.98
CA PHE A 10 -4.32 34.77 6.77
C PHE A 10 -4.66 33.48 7.53
N ILE A 11 -5.88 33.36 8.07
CA ILE A 11 -6.37 32.12 8.69
C ILE A 11 -6.55 31.02 7.64
N ILE A 12 -7.06 31.32 6.44
CA ILE A 12 -7.16 30.35 5.35
C ILE A 12 -5.76 29.89 4.89
N LEU A 13 -4.79 30.80 4.78
CA LEU A 13 -3.39 30.47 4.49
C LEU A 13 -2.74 29.61 5.59
N LEU A 14 -3.04 29.88 6.87
CA LEU A 14 -2.58 29.08 8.01
C LEU A 14 -3.24 27.69 8.06
N LEU A 15 -4.54 27.59 7.75
CA LEU A 15 -5.25 26.32 7.65
C LEU A 15 -4.79 25.48 6.46
N VAL A 16 -4.40 26.10 5.34
CA VAL A 16 -3.75 25.44 4.20
C VAL A 16 -2.28 25.07 4.49
N ALA A 17 -1.64 25.76 5.44
CA ALA A 17 -0.25 25.52 5.86
C ALA A 17 -0.09 24.50 7.01
N CYS A 18 -1.17 24.06 7.66
CA CYS A 18 -1.17 22.88 8.53
C CYS A 18 -1.19 21.57 7.71
N LYS A 19 -0.29 21.45 6.73
CA LYS A 19 0.06 20.13 6.22
C LYS A 19 1.05 19.54 7.21
N THR A 20 0.76 18.34 7.72
CA THR A 20 1.76 17.54 8.41
C THR A 20 2.98 17.47 7.49
N LYS A 21 4.14 17.95 7.93
CA LYS A 21 5.36 17.83 7.15
C LYS A 21 5.68 16.34 7.07
N GLY A 22 5.39 15.72 5.93
CA GLY A 22 5.79 14.34 5.66
C GLY A 22 7.30 14.21 5.87
N ILE A 23 7.69 13.23 6.67
CA ILE A 23 9.10 12.93 6.95
C ILE A 23 9.71 12.24 5.71
N VAL A 24 8.89 11.49 4.97
CA VAL A 24 9.27 10.80 3.75
C VAL A 24 9.16 11.75 2.56
N GLN A 25 10.28 11.98 1.87
CA GLN A 25 10.29 12.74 0.63
C GLN A 25 9.88 11.84 -0.54
N LEU A 26 8.77 12.18 -1.19
CA LEU A 26 8.36 11.54 -2.43
C LEU A 26 9.23 12.03 -3.61
N PRO A 27 9.42 11.21 -4.65
CA PRO A 27 10.07 11.67 -5.88
C PRO A 27 9.37 12.90 -6.49
N PRO A 28 10.11 13.77 -7.20
CA PRO A 28 9.52 14.94 -7.88
C PRO A 28 8.37 14.53 -8.80
N ASN A 29 7.27 15.30 -8.77
CA ASN A 29 6.04 15.09 -9.55
C ASN A 29 5.25 13.81 -9.23
N VAL A 30 5.58 13.09 -8.15
CA VAL A 30 4.74 12.00 -7.65
C VAL A 30 3.89 12.48 -6.48
N SER A 31 2.61 12.12 -6.50
CA SER A 31 1.70 12.37 -5.39
C SER A 31 1.00 11.08 -4.95
N VAL A 32 0.70 11.02 -3.65
CA VAL A 32 -0.15 9.98 -3.03
C VAL A 32 -1.38 10.71 -2.49
N PRO A 33 -2.49 10.78 -3.24
CA PRO A 33 -3.66 11.56 -2.83
C PRO A 33 -4.36 10.92 -1.63
N ALA A 34 -4.38 9.59 -1.54
CA ALA A 34 -4.98 8.86 -0.43
C ALA A 34 -4.20 7.59 -0.06
N VAL A 35 -4.43 7.10 1.15
CA VAL A 35 -4.00 5.77 1.62
C VAL A 35 -5.24 4.97 1.99
N LEU A 36 -5.40 3.80 1.38
CA LEU A 36 -6.54 2.91 1.58
C LEU A 36 -6.05 1.60 2.18
N VAL A 37 -6.55 1.24 3.36
CA VAL A 37 -5.97 0.13 4.14
C VAL A 37 -6.99 -0.98 4.36
N PHE A 38 -6.61 -2.19 3.98
CA PHE A 38 -7.32 -3.43 4.22
C PHE A 38 -6.49 -4.28 5.19
N GLY A 39 -7.16 -4.98 6.10
CA GLY A 39 -6.39 -5.76 7.06
C GLY A 39 -7.14 -6.27 8.27
N ASP A 40 -6.34 -6.67 9.25
CA ASP A 40 -6.77 -7.13 10.56
C ASP A 40 -6.54 -6.06 11.66
N SER A 41 -6.45 -6.51 12.92
CA SER A 41 -6.27 -5.69 14.11
C SER A 41 -4.98 -4.86 14.09
N ILE A 42 -3.95 -5.28 13.34
CA ILE A 42 -2.67 -4.55 13.27
C ILE A 42 -2.85 -3.16 12.65
N VAL A 43 -3.84 -2.98 11.77
CA VAL A 43 -4.07 -1.70 11.08
C VAL A 43 -5.46 -1.12 11.32
N ASP A 44 -6.34 -1.84 12.05
CA ASP A 44 -7.69 -1.39 12.38
C ASP A 44 -7.67 -0.13 13.24
N THR A 45 -8.51 0.82 12.84
CA THR A 45 -8.66 2.13 13.48
C THR A 45 -10.04 2.33 14.09
N GLY A 46 -10.90 1.30 14.06
CA GLY A 46 -12.19 1.28 14.75
C GLY A 46 -13.37 0.70 13.96
N ASN A 47 -13.19 -0.06 12.87
CA ASN A 47 -14.35 -0.55 12.09
C ASN A 47 -15.22 -1.54 12.86
N ASN A 48 -14.66 -2.23 13.86
CA ASN A 48 -15.41 -3.14 14.70
C ASN A 48 -16.27 -2.47 15.78
N ASN A 49 -16.13 -1.16 16.03
CA ASN A 49 -16.71 -0.49 17.20
C ASN A 49 -18.23 -0.68 17.34
N ASN A 50 -18.94 -0.65 16.21
CA ASN A 50 -20.39 -0.77 16.15
C ASN A 50 -20.89 -2.21 15.88
N ASN A 51 -19.97 -3.17 15.69
CA ASN A 51 -20.31 -4.57 15.50
C ASN A 51 -20.42 -5.27 16.86
N LEU A 52 -21.63 -5.34 17.42
CA LEU A 52 -21.84 -5.96 18.74
C LEU A 52 -21.68 -7.49 18.75
N ARG A 53 -21.59 -8.14 17.59
CA ARG A 53 -21.39 -9.59 17.49
C ARG A 53 -19.94 -10.00 17.66
N THR A 54 -19.00 -9.12 17.34
CA THR A 54 -17.57 -9.40 17.52
C THR A 54 -17.09 -9.00 18.90
N THR A 55 -16.25 -9.85 19.47
CA THR A 55 -15.48 -9.52 20.65
C THR A 55 -14.27 -8.67 20.31
N ALA A 56 -13.75 -8.73 19.08
CA ALA A 56 -12.56 -8.03 18.59
C ALA A 56 -12.77 -6.51 18.47
N ARG A 57 -13.01 -5.85 19.60
CA ARG A 57 -13.20 -4.41 19.73
C ARG A 57 -12.23 -3.88 20.77
N CYS A 58 -11.64 -2.72 20.51
CA CYS A 58 -10.70 -2.05 21.41
C CYS A 58 -11.12 -0.59 21.67
N ASN A 59 -12.43 -0.30 21.63
CA ASN A 59 -13.01 1.01 21.93
C ASN A 59 -13.35 1.18 23.41
N PHE A 60 -12.53 0.58 24.29
CA PHE A 60 -12.61 0.71 25.73
C PHE A 60 -11.20 0.71 26.36
N PRO A 61 -11.02 1.28 27.57
CA PRO A 61 -9.74 1.24 28.27
C PRO A 61 -9.29 -0.20 28.59
N PRO A 62 -7.97 -0.48 28.61
CA PRO A 62 -6.87 0.49 28.59
C PRO A 62 -6.39 0.85 27.17
N TYR A 63 -6.98 0.31 26.11
CA TYR A 63 -6.61 0.65 24.73
C TYR A 63 -6.71 2.16 24.49
N GLY A 64 -5.81 2.71 23.67
CA GLY A 64 -5.78 4.14 23.39
C GLY A 64 -5.40 5.04 24.58
N LYS A 65 -4.81 4.50 25.67
CA LYS A 65 -4.28 5.28 26.81
C LYS A 65 -3.41 6.47 26.39
N ASP A 66 -2.59 6.30 25.36
CA ASP A 66 -1.69 7.32 24.82
C ASP A 66 -2.29 8.03 23.59
N PHE A 67 -3.46 7.58 23.12
CA PHE A 67 -4.15 8.14 21.98
C PHE A 67 -5.04 9.32 22.36
N LYS A 68 -4.75 10.53 21.83
CA LYS A 68 -5.58 11.76 21.94
C LYS A 68 -6.29 11.94 23.30
N GLY A 69 -5.52 12.14 24.36
CA GLY A 69 -6.10 12.35 25.69
C GLY A 69 -6.67 11.09 26.35
N GLY A 70 -6.24 9.91 25.89
CA GLY A 70 -6.63 8.62 26.46
C GLY A 70 -7.94 8.06 25.91
N ILE A 71 -8.31 8.43 24.69
CA ILE A 71 -9.59 8.04 24.10
C ILE A 71 -9.43 6.70 23.34
N PRO A 72 -10.15 5.64 23.74
CA PRO A 72 -10.11 4.37 23.03
C PRO A 72 -10.94 4.44 21.75
N THR A 73 -10.31 4.34 20.59
CA THR A 73 -11.00 4.44 19.28
C THR A 73 -11.21 3.09 18.59
N GLY A 74 -10.79 1.97 19.18
CA GLY A 74 -10.79 0.67 18.49
C GLY A 74 -9.43 0.26 17.91
N ARG A 75 -8.38 1.05 18.14
CA ARG A 75 -6.99 0.70 17.82
C ARG A 75 -6.49 -0.37 18.80
N PHE A 76 -5.90 -1.45 18.29
CA PHE A 76 -5.42 -2.57 19.10
C PHE A 76 -4.02 -2.29 19.69
N SER A 77 -3.86 -1.15 20.34
CA SER A 77 -2.61 -0.75 21.00
C SER A 77 -2.91 0.28 22.11
N ASN A 78 -1.88 0.73 22.81
CA ASN A 78 -1.99 1.89 23.71
C ASN A 78 -2.15 3.21 22.97
N GLY A 79 -1.80 3.29 21.68
CA GLY A 79 -1.80 4.53 20.92
C GLY A 79 -2.05 4.35 19.43
N LYS A 80 -1.30 5.07 18.60
CA LYS A 80 -1.34 4.93 17.13
C LYS A 80 -0.97 3.51 16.69
N VAL A 81 -1.59 3.09 15.58
CA VAL A 81 -1.29 1.83 14.89
C VAL A 81 -0.57 2.11 13.56
N PRO A 82 0.05 1.10 12.92
CA PRO A 82 0.76 1.26 11.66
C PRO A 82 0.07 2.11 10.60
N SER A 83 -1.25 1.97 10.41
CA SER A 83 -1.99 2.76 9.42
C SER A 83 -1.94 4.27 9.68
N ASP A 84 -1.86 4.70 10.95
CA ASP A 84 -1.66 6.12 11.32
C ASP A 84 -0.25 6.60 11.01
N PHE A 85 0.76 5.81 11.39
CA PHE A 85 2.14 6.16 11.13
C PHE A 85 2.40 6.31 9.63
N ILE A 86 1.82 5.44 8.80
CA ILE A 86 2.04 5.52 7.35
C ILE A 86 1.48 6.83 6.76
N VAL A 87 0.27 7.24 7.12
CA VAL A 87 -0.29 8.51 6.62
C VAL A 87 0.44 9.74 7.17
N GLU A 88 0.95 9.65 8.40
CA GLU A 88 1.74 10.71 9.02
C GLU A 88 3.11 10.86 8.35
N GLU A 89 3.83 9.76 8.15
CA GLU A 89 5.14 9.72 7.48
C GLU A 89 5.06 10.24 6.04
N LEU A 90 3.94 9.97 5.34
CA LEU A 90 3.65 10.48 4.00
C LEU A 90 3.13 11.93 3.98
N GLY A 91 2.86 12.54 5.14
CA GLY A 91 2.37 13.92 5.23
C GLY A 91 0.94 14.11 4.72
N ILE A 92 0.11 13.06 4.76
CA ILE A 92 -1.27 13.09 4.25
C ILE A 92 -2.23 13.57 5.33
N LYS A 93 -2.14 12.95 6.52
CA LYS A 93 -2.96 13.27 7.69
C LYS A 93 -2.30 12.70 8.94
N GLU A 94 -2.72 13.15 10.12
CA GLU A 94 -2.14 12.68 11.38
C GLU A 94 -2.67 11.30 11.81
N PHE A 95 -3.90 10.95 11.42
CA PHE A 95 -4.58 9.69 11.75
C PHE A 95 -5.41 9.21 10.58
N LEU A 96 -5.42 7.90 10.34
CA LEU A 96 -6.31 7.30 9.36
C LEU A 96 -7.67 6.97 10.03
N PRO A 97 -8.80 7.50 9.55
CA PRO A 97 -10.10 7.17 10.14
C PRO A 97 -10.60 5.81 9.63
N ALA A 98 -11.37 5.14 10.49
CA ALA A 98 -12.14 3.96 10.11
C ALA A 98 -13.26 4.38 9.15
N TYR A 99 -13.49 3.60 8.09
CA TYR A 99 -14.56 3.89 7.14
C TYR A 99 -15.96 3.85 7.78
N LEU A 100 -16.15 3.01 8.81
CA LEU A 100 -17.41 2.90 9.55
C LEU A 100 -17.52 3.87 10.75
N ASP A 101 -16.62 4.84 10.89
CA ASP A 101 -16.76 5.89 11.91
C ASP A 101 -18.01 6.74 11.59
N PRO A 102 -18.99 6.85 12.51
CA PRO A 102 -20.17 7.68 12.28
C PRO A 102 -19.85 9.17 12.12
N ASN A 103 -18.65 9.62 12.49
CA ASN A 103 -18.19 10.99 12.36
C ASN A 103 -17.26 11.21 11.15
N LEU A 104 -17.13 10.22 10.25
CA LEU A 104 -16.28 10.32 9.06
C LEU A 104 -16.69 11.53 8.20
N GLN A 105 -15.73 12.40 7.88
CA GLN A 105 -15.98 13.60 7.08
C GLN A 105 -15.79 13.33 5.59
N PRO A 106 -16.48 14.06 4.69
CA PRO A 106 -16.25 13.93 3.25
C PRO A 106 -14.80 14.15 2.82
N SER A 107 -14.08 15.06 3.48
CA SER A 107 -12.65 15.30 3.23
C SER A 107 -11.76 14.10 3.55
N ASP A 108 -12.18 13.24 4.49
CA ASP A 108 -11.44 12.02 4.82
C ASP A 108 -11.48 11.03 3.66
N LEU A 109 -12.61 10.95 2.95
CA LEU A 109 -12.73 10.08 1.77
C LEU A 109 -11.70 10.44 0.72
N SER A 110 -11.51 11.74 0.43
CA SER A 110 -10.57 12.19 -0.59
C SER A 110 -9.10 11.93 -0.26
N THR A 111 -8.79 11.66 1.00
CA THR A 111 -7.43 11.46 1.53
C THR A 111 -7.19 10.06 2.10
N GLY A 112 -8.21 9.18 2.01
CA GLY A 112 -8.11 7.78 2.34
C GLY A 112 -8.66 7.41 3.72
N VAL A 113 -9.05 6.14 3.83
CA VAL A 113 -9.73 5.53 4.99
C VAL A 113 -9.21 4.12 5.24
N CYS A 114 -9.50 3.59 6.43
CA CYS A 114 -9.21 2.22 6.80
C CYS A 114 -10.47 1.35 6.71
N PHE A 115 -10.38 0.21 6.02
CA PHE A 115 -11.40 -0.85 5.94
C PHE A 115 -11.07 -2.06 6.81
N ALA A 116 -9.86 -2.12 7.38
CA ALA A 116 -9.41 -3.22 8.22
C ALA A 116 -10.33 -3.50 9.41
N SER A 117 -10.36 -4.76 9.84
CA SER A 117 -11.22 -5.23 10.93
C SER A 117 -10.46 -6.24 11.78
N GLY A 118 -10.34 -5.98 13.08
CA GLY A 118 -9.78 -6.93 14.04
C GLY A 118 -10.39 -8.33 13.92
N GLY A 119 -9.53 -9.36 13.91
CA GLY A 119 -9.93 -10.76 13.73
C GLY A 119 -10.16 -11.19 12.28
N ALA A 120 -9.94 -10.33 11.29
CA ALA A 120 -9.99 -10.70 9.89
C ALA A 120 -8.77 -11.54 9.46
N GLY A 121 -8.94 -12.29 8.37
CA GLY A 121 -7.91 -13.13 7.76
C GLY A 121 -8.16 -13.34 6.27
N PHE A 122 -7.20 -13.94 5.57
CA PHE A 122 -7.36 -14.35 4.17
C PHE A 122 -8.31 -15.55 4.05
N ASP A 123 -8.37 -16.41 5.06
CA ASP A 123 -9.33 -17.49 5.17
C ASP A 123 -10.68 -16.93 5.69
N PRO A 124 -11.79 -17.10 4.94
CA PRO A 124 -13.11 -16.68 5.40
C PRO A 124 -13.52 -17.25 6.76
N LEU A 125 -13.06 -18.46 7.11
CA LEU A 125 -13.35 -19.09 8.40
C LEU A 125 -12.79 -18.28 9.56
N THR A 126 -11.59 -17.71 9.41
CA THR A 126 -10.95 -16.86 10.42
C THR A 126 -11.87 -15.72 10.84
N SER A 127 -12.41 -15.00 9.85
CA SER A 127 -13.29 -13.85 10.10
C SER A 127 -14.65 -14.29 10.65
N GLN A 128 -15.17 -15.44 10.17
CA GLN A 128 -16.42 -16.02 10.63
C GLN A 128 -16.36 -16.36 12.12
N THR A 129 -15.30 -17.05 12.58
CA THR A 129 -15.13 -17.41 13.98
C THR A 129 -15.01 -16.19 14.89
N ALA A 130 -14.36 -15.12 14.41
CA ALA A 130 -14.26 -13.86 15.15
C ALA A 130 -15.51 -12.96 15.05
N SER A 131 -16.50 -13.33 14.23
CA SER A 131 -17.61 -12.45 13.82
C SER A 131 -17.15 -11.08 13.29
N ALA A 132 -15.94 -11.05 12.71
CA ALA A 132 -15.27 -9.88 12.17
C ALA A 132 -15.76 -9.57 10.74
N ILE A 133 -15.46 -8.36 10.25
CA ILE A 133 -15.69 -8.03 8.85
C ILE A 133 -14.66 -8.80 8.00
N SER A 134 -15.14 -9.76 7.21
CA SER A 134 -14.30 -10.58 6.33
C SER A 134 -13.62 -9.75 5.25
N LEU A 135 -12.56 -10.30 4.62
CA LEU A 135 -11.90 -9.65 3.49
C LEU A 135 -12.88 -9.27 2.36
N SER A 136 -13.86 -10.13 2.07
CA SER A 136 -14.95 -9.80 1.13
C SER A 136 -15.83 -8.66 1.63
N GLY A 137 -16.14 -8.59 2.92
CA GLY A 137 -16.85 -7.45 3.50
C GLY A 137 -16.04 -6.15 3.42
N GLN A 138 -14.73 -6.21 3.61
CA GLN A 138 -13.86 -5.03 3.42
C GLN A 138 -13.85 -4.57 1.95
N LEU A 139 -13.90 -5.51 0.99
CA LEU A 139 -14.07 -5.19 -0.43
C LEU A 139 -15.42 -4.51 -0.71
N ASP A 140 -16.50 -4.96 -0.08
CA ASP A 140 -17.82 -4.35 -0.23
C ASP A 140 -17.85 -2.92 0.32
N LEU A 141 -17.22 -2.68 1.48
CA LEU A 141 -17.04 -1.33 2.03
C LEU A 141 -16.21 -0.44 1.09
N PHE A 142 -15.20 -1.00 0.43
CA PHE A 142 -14.43 -0.27 -0.58
C PHE A 142 -15.24 0.07 -1.82
N LYS A 143 -16.10 -0.84 -2.31
CA LYS A 143 -17.02 -0.57 -3.42
C LYS A 143 -18.01 0.56 -3.06
N GLU A 144 -18.52 0.57 -1.83
CA GLU A 144 -19.36 1.65 -1.32
C GLU A 144 -18.58 2.97 -1.23
N TYR A 145 -17.34 2.94 -0.72
CA TYR A 145 -16.44 4.09 -0.68
C TYR A 145 -16.21 4.70 -2.06
N ILE A 146 -16.00 3.88 -3.11
CA ILE A 146 -15.83 4.38 -4.49
C ILE A 146 -17.08 5.14 -4.95
N GLY A 147 -18.27 4.64 -4.62
CA GLY A 147 -19.53 5.32 -4.92
C GLY A 147 -19.61 6.70 -4.27
N LYS A 148 -19.37 6.76 -2.96
CA LYS A 148 -19.37 8.03 -2.19
C LYS A 148 -18.29 9.00 -2.68
N LEU A 149 -17.10 8.51 -2.99
CA LEU A 149 -16.03 9.33 -3.53
C LEU A 149 -16.41 9.90 -4.89
N ARG A 150 -17.02 9.10 -5.77
CA ARG A 150 -17.50 9.54 -7.08
C ARG A 150 -18.54 10.63 -6.99
N GLU A 151 -19.48 10.52 -6.05
CA GLU A 151 -20.47 11.58 -5.78
C GLU A 151 -19.80 12.87 -5.28
N LEU A 152 -18.75 12.76 -4.46
CA LEU A 152 -18.07 13.89 -3.86
C LEU A 152 -17.16 14.66 -4.84
N VAL A 153 -16.38 13.95 -5.65
CA VAL A 153 -15.31 14.57 -6.47
C VAL A 153 -15.49 14.37 -7.98
N GLY A 154 -16.50 13.62 -8.41
CA GLY A 154 -16.72 13.26 -9.81
C GLY A 154 -15.89 12.04 -10.26
N GLU A 155 -16.22 11.54 -11.46
CA GLU A 155 -15.66 10.30 -12.00
C GLU A 155 -14.16 10.40 -12.31
N ASP A 156 -13.74 11.42 -13.06
CA ASP A 156 -12.34 11.59 -13.46
C ASP A 156 -11.42 11.71 -12.25
N ARG A 157 -11.84 12.51 -11.26
CA ARG A 157 -11.05 12.70 -10.03
C ARG A 157 -11.01 11.44 -9.17
N THR A 158 -12.10 10.66 -9.15
CA THR A 158 -12.14 9.36 -8.47
C THR A 158 -11.14 8.39 -9.09
N ASN A 159 -11.16 8.27 -10.42
CA ASN A 159 -10.22 7.41 -11.16
C ASN A 159 -8.77 7.85 -10.92
N PHE A 160 -8.50 9.16 -10.89
CA PHE A 160 -7.19 9.69 -10.54
C PHE A 160 -6.76 9.30 -9.12
N ILE A 161 -7.65 9.45 -8.13
CA ILE A 161 -7.36 9.10 -6.73
C ILE A 161 -7.05 7.60 -6.65
N LEU A 162 -7.90 6.73 -7.20
CA LEU A 162 -7.70 5.28 -7.13
C LEU A 162 -6.40 4.83 -7.81
N ALA A 163 -6.07 5.38 -8.97
CA ALA A 163 -4.85 5.00 -9.69
C ALA A 163 -3.55 5.51 -9.03
N ASN A 164 -3.60 6.58 -8.23
CA ASN A 164 -2.40 7.20 -7.63
C ASN A 164 -2.28 6.99 -6.11
N SER A 165 -3.32 6.47 -5.46
CA SER A 165 -3.31 6.19 -4.02
C SER A 165 -2.50 4.95 -3.68
N LEU A 166 -2.05 4.87 -2.43
CA LEU A 166 -1.40 3.71 -1.88
C LEU A 166 -2.43 2.79 -1.21
N PHE A 167 -2.47 1.54 -1.65
CA PHE A 167 -3.32 0.50 -1.08
C PHE A 167 -2.45 -0.39 -0.21
N LEU A 168 -2.87 -0.66 1.02
CA LEU A 168 -2.13 -1.54 1.93
C LEU A 168 -3.00 -2.74 2.32
N VAL A 169 -2.41 -3.93 2.30
CA VAL A 169 -3.06 -5.19 2.67
C VAL A 169 -2.25 -5.86 3.77
N VAL A 170 -2.86 -6.02 4.95
CA VAL A 170 -2.22 -6.58 6.15
C VAL A 170 -3.11 -7.67 6.75
N LEU A 171 -2.91 -8.91 6.31
CA LEU A 171 -3.67 -10.09 6.72
C LEU A 171 -2.75 -11.32 6.77
N GLY A 172 -3.23 -12.41 7.35
CA GLY A 172 -2.53 -13.70 7.36
C GLY A 172 -2.15 -14.16 8.77
N SER A 173 -1.88 -13.23 9.69
CA SER A 173 -1.51 -13.54 11.07
C SER A 173 -2.58 -14.37 11.78
N ASN A 174 -3.84 -13.92 11.73
CA ASN A 174 -4.94 -14.61 12.40
C ASN A 174 -5.24 -15.98 11.79
N ASP A 175 -5.04 -16.14 10.48
CA ASP A 175 -5.23 -17.41 9.77
C ASP A 175 -4.27 -18.47 10.31
N ILE A 176 -2.99 -18.12 10.43
CA ILE A 176 -1.96 -19.04 10.93
C ILE A 176 -2.13 -19.21 12.46
N SER A 177 -2.21 -18.11 13.22
CA SER A 177 -2.19 -18.17 14.68
C SER A 177 -3.46 -18.75 15.28
N ASN A 178 -4.63 -18.25 14.86
CA ASN A 178 -5.90 -18.54 15.53
C ASN A 178 -6.62 -19.70 14.84
N THR A 179 -6.70 -19.66 13.51
CA THR A 179 -7.47 -20.65 12.74
C THR A 179 -6.68 -21.96 12.58
N TYR A 180 -5.43 -21.90 12.13
CA TYR A 180 -4.63 -23.11 11.91
C TYR A 180 -4.10 -23.72 13.21
N PHE A 181 -3.38 -22.94 14.03
CA PHE A 181 -2.69 -23.48 15.20
C PHE A 181 -3.52 -23.51 16.49
N LEU A 182 -4.26 -22.44 16.82
CA LEU A 182 -5.00 -22.40 18.08
C LEU A 182 -6.28 -23.23 18.06
N SER A 183 -7.08 -23.11 16.99
CA SER A 183 -8.36 -23.84 16.90
C SER A 183 -8.20 -25.27 16.35
N HIS A 184 -7.09 -25.57 15.68
CA HIS A 184 -6.81 -26.82 14.97
C HIS A 184 -7.82 -27.19 13.86
N ILE A 185 -8.82 -26.35 13.56
CA ILE A 185 -9.92 -26.72 12.66
C ILE A 185 -9.45 -26.96 11.22
N ARG A 186 -8.45 -26.19 10.76
CA ARG A 186 -7.89 -26.32 9.41
C ARG A 186 -6.89 -27.46 9.27
N GLN A 187 -6.31 -27.93 10.37
CA GLN A 187 -5.44 -29.12 10.37
C GLN A 187 -6.22 -30.40 10.01
N LEU A 188 -7.54 -30.39 10.17
CA LEU A 188 -8.42 -31.49 9.74
C LEU A 188 -8.59 -31.57 8.21
N GLN A 189 -8.21 -30.52 7.49
CA GLN A 189 -8.47 -30.37 6.06
C GLN A 189 -7.20 -30.16 5.24
N TYR A 190 -6.19 -29.53 5.82
CA TYR A 190 -4.96 -29.12 5.15
C TYR A 190 -3.75 -29.39 6.03
N ASP A 191 -2.68 -29.91 5.43
CA ASP A 191 -1.35 -29.66 5.97
C ASP A 191 -1.01 -28.17 5.80
N PHE A 192 0.04 -27.71 6.48
CA PHE A 192 0.33 -26.29 6.49
C PHE A 192 0.76 -25.74 5.09
N PRO A 193 1.58 -26.44 4.29
CA PRO A 193 1.88 -26.02 2.92
C PRO A 193 0.65 -25.78 2.05
N ASP A 194 -0.36 -26.66 2.10
CA ASP A 194 -1.61 -26.50 1.35
C ASP A 194 -2.47 -25.37 1.90
N TYR A 195 -2.48 -25.19 3.22
CA TYR A 195 -3.16 -24.05 3.85
C TYR A 195 -2.54 -22.70 3.46
N ALA A 196 -1.21 -22.64 3.39
CA ALA A 196 -0.50 -21.47 2.90
C ALA A 196 -0.84 -21.15 1.44
N ASP A 197 -1.02 -22.17 0.58
CA ASP A 197 -1.48 -21.97 -0.80
C ASP A 197 -2.91 -21.41 -0.85
N LEU A 198 -3.82 -21.89 0.01
CA LEU A 198 -5.17 -21.33 0.15
C LEU A 198 -5.11 -19.83 0.49
N MET A 199 -4.28 -19.44 1.45
CA MET A 199 -4.11 -18.04 1.84
C MET A 199 -3.54 -17.18 0.70
N VAL A 200 -2.51 -17.66 -0.01
CA VAL A 200 -1.92 -16.93 -1.14
C VAL A 200 -2.89 -16.79 -2.31
N ASN A 201 -3.70 -17.82 -2.57
CA ASN A 201 -4.76 -17.75 -3.58
C ASN A 201 -5.84 -16.74 -3.20
N SER A 202 -6.26 -16.70 -1.93
CA SER A 202 -7.20 -15.70 -1.43
C SER A 202 -6.64 -14.27 -1.57
N ALA A 203 -5.37 -14.06 -1.18
CA ALA A 203 -4.68 -12.80 -1.39
C ALA A 203 -4.66 -12.39 -2.87
N SER A 204 -4.28 -13.30 -3.77
CA SER A 204 -4.22 -13.05 -5.21
C SER A 204 -5.58 -12.68 -5.80
N ASN A 205 -6.65 -13.36 -5.38
CA ASN A 205 -8.02 -13.05 -5.81
C ASN A 205 -8.45 -11.66 -5.34
N PHE A 206 -8.16 -11.31 -4.08
CA PHE A 206 -8.48 -9.98 -3.56
C PHE A 206 -7.70 -8.86 -4.28
N LEU A 207 -6.41 -9.09 -4.55
CA LEU A 207 -5.57 -8.14 -5.29
C LEU A 207 -6.11 -7.90 -6.71
N LYS A 208 -6.61 -8.96 -7.37
CA LYS A 208 -7.30 -8.85 -8.65
C LYS A 208 -8.53 -7.96 -8.56
N GLU A 209 -9.40 -8.18 -7.58
CA GLU A 209 -10.63 -7.39 -7.39
C GLU A 209 -10.33 -5.90 -7.20
N ILE A 210 -9.39 -5.54 -6.33
CA ILE A 210 -9.06 -4.12 -6.12
C ILE A 210 -8.32 -3.51 -7.33
N TYR A 211 -7.56 -4.31 -8.07
CA TYR A 211 -6.95 -3.88 -9.33
C TYR A 211 -8.01 -3.55 -10.40
N GLU A 212 -9.03 -4.40 -10.54
CA GLU A 212 -10.17 -4.17 -11.44
C GLU A 212 -10.97 -2.92 -11.04
N LEU A 213 -10.97 -2.58 -9.75
CA LEU A 213 -11.56 -1.35 -9.21
C LEU A 213 -10.64 -0.11 -9.31
N GLY A 214 -9.46 -0.22 -9.91
CA GLY A 214 -8.58 0.91 -10.20
C GLY A 214 -7.35 1.06 -9.32
N ALA A 215 -7.11 0.15 -8.35
CA ALA A 215 -5.89 0.17 -7.55
C ALA A 215 -4.66 -0.14 -8.42
N ARG A 216 -3.59 0.64 -8.25
CA ARG A 216 -2.33 0.44 -9.00
C ARG A 216 -1.10 0.33 -8.12
N ARG A 217 -1.02 1.02 -6.99
CA ARG A 217 0.12 0.95 -6.05
C ARG A 217 -0.31 0.18 -4.81
N ILE A 218 0.10 -1.07 -4.69
CA ILE A 218 -0.42 -1.99 -3.67
C ILE A 218 0.74 -2.58 -2.85
N GLY A 219 0.77 -2.28 -1.56
CA GLY A 219 1.69 -2.84 -0.60
C GLY A 219 1.06 -4.01 0.14
N VAL A 220 1.68 -5.18 0.10
CA VAL A 220 1.20 -6.37 0.81
C VAL A 220 2.23 -6.74 1.87
N PHE A 221 1.83 -6.65 3.13
CA PHE A 221 2.69 -7.00 4.25
C PHE A 221 2.73 -8.52 4.43
N ASN A 222 3.92 -9.04 4.71
CA ASN A 222 4.08 -10.43 5.11
C ASN A 222 3.61 -10.65 6.57
N ALA A 223 3.44 -11.91 6.96
CA ALA A 223 3.07 -12.22 8.34
C ALA A 223 4.27 -12.00 9.29
N PRO A 224 4.06 -11.45 10.50
CA PRO A 224 5.11 -11.24 11.50
C PRO A 224 5.56 -12.56 12.16
N PRO A 225 6.65 -12.59 12.95
CA PRO A 225 7.09 -13.77 13.70
C PRO A 225 6.12 -14.16 14.82
N ILE A 226 4.99 -14.79 14.48
CA ILE A 226 3.89 -15.05 15.41
C ILE A 226 4.28 -15.99 16.56
N GLY A 227 5.28 -16.87 16.37
CA GLY A 227 5.77 -17.76 17.42
C GLY A 227 6.45 -17.02 18.58
N CYS A 228 6.79 -15.75 18.38
CA CYS A 228 7.37 -14.88 19.39
C CYS A 228 6.33 -14.14 20.25
N LEU A 229 5.05 -14.14 19.84
CA LEU A 229 4.00 -13.39 20.53
C LEU A 229 3.76 -13.95 21.94
N PRO A 230 3.47 -13.09 22.95
CA PRO A 230 3.27 -13.53 24.32
C PRO A 230 2.21 -14.63 24.48
N PHE A 231 1.09 -14.55 23.75
CA PHE A 231 0.04 -15.56 23.81
C PHE A 231 0.51 -16.91 23.29
N GLN A 232 1.16 -16.96 22.11
CA GLN A 232 1.66 -18.18 21.48
C GLN A 232 2.73 -18.85 22.35
N ARG A 233 3.61 -18.06 22.96
CA ARG A 233 4.58 -18.54 23.95
C ARG A 233 3.89 -19.19 25.15
N THR A 234 2.80 -18.59 25.63
CA THR A 234 2.02 -19.17 26.74
C THR A 234 1.27 -20.44 26.33
N ALA A 235 0.65 -20.46 25.15
CA ALA A 235 -0.19 -21.56 24.71
C ALA A 235 0.63 -22.78 24.25
N ALA A 236 1.78 -22.58 23.61
CA ALA A 236 2.53 -23.64 22.94
C ALA A 236 4.04 -23.66 23.26
N GLY A 237 4.57 -22.67 24.01
CA GLY A 237 5.99 -22.59 24.37
C GLY A 237 6.42 -23.46 25.57
N GLY A 238 5.49 -24.26 26.13
CA GLY A 238 5.68 -25.05 27.34
C GLY A 238 5.76 -24.20 28.62
N ILE A 239 6.17 -24.82 29.73
CA ILE A 239 6.25 -24.16 31.06
C ILE A 239 7.15 -22.92 31.01
N GLU A 240 8.24 -22.99 30.25
CA GLU A 240 9.21 -21.90 30.10
C GLU A 240 8.76 -20.79 29.13
N ARG A 241 7.57 -20.90 28.54
CA ARG A 241 7.03 -19.95 27.55
C ARG A 241 8.05 -19.60 26.46
N ARG A 242 8.69 -20.63 25.89
CA ARG A 242 9.69 -20.44 24.83
C ARG A 242 9.04 -19.98 23.53
N ILE A 243 9.84 -19.37 22.66
CA ILE A 243 9.44 -19.07 21.28
C ILE A 243 9.01 -20.39 20.61
N VAL A 244 7.86 -20.34 19.93
CA VAL A 244 7.30 -21.49 19.24
C VAL A 244 7.89 -21.56 17.83
N VAL A 245 8.99 -22.31 17.69
CA VAL A 245 9.78 -22.39 16.44
C VAL A 245 8.92 -22.86 15.26
N GLU A 246 8.11 -23.89 15.46
CA GLU A 246 7.20 -24.43 14.44
C GLU A 246 6.28 -23.37 13.83
N TYR A 247 5.78 -22.43 14.64
CA TYR A 247 4.89 -21.37 14.15
C TYR A 247 5.65 -20.36 13.30
N ASN A 248 6.91 -20.08 13.64
CA ASN A 248 7.76 -19.19 12.85
C ASN A 248 8.18 -19.85 11.53
N GLU A 249 8.49 -21.16 11.52
CA GLU A 249 8.79 -21.91 10.29
C GLU A 249 7.58 -21.92 9.33
N ALA A 250 6.37 -22.10 9.88
CA ALA A 250 5.12 -21.98 9.14
C ALA A 250 4.94 -20.57 8.54
N VAL A 251 5.17 -19.52 9.33
CA VAL A 251 5.14 -18.14 8.82
C VAL A 251 6.16 -17.92 7.71
N GLU A 252 7.40 -18.39 7.86
CA GLU A 252 8.44 -18.25 6.84
C GLU A 252 8.06 -18.95 5.54
N LEU A 253 7.47 -20.14 5.62
CA LEU A 253 6.95 -20.85 4.45
C LEU A 253 5.84 -20.05 3.77
N TYR A 254 4.85 -19.57 4.54
CA TYR A 254 3.78 -18.72 4.01
C TYR A 254 4.34 -17.45 3.35
N ASN A 255 5.26 -16.76 4.02
CA ASN A 255 5.88 -15.53 3.54
C ASN A 255 6.66 -15.74 2.24
N SER A 256 7.35 -16.87 2.11
CA SER A 256 8.05 -17.29 0.87
C SER A 256 7.06 -17.56 -0.27
N LYS A 257 5.96 -18.26 0.00
CA LYS A 257 4.89 -18.51 -0.98
C LYS A 257 4.19 -17.23 -1.40
N LEU A 258 3.88 -16.34 -0.46
CA LEU A 258 3.28 -15.03 -0.72
C LEU A 258 4.18 -14.20 -1.63
N SER A 259 5.48 -14.07 -1.30
CA SER A 259 6.43 -13.34 -2.13
C SER A 259 6.45 -13.82 -3.59
N LYS A 260 6.50 -15.14 -3.79
CA LYS A 260 6.43 -15.76 -5.13
C LYS A 260 5.08 -15.52 -5.83
N GLY A 261 3.98 -15.61 -5.09
CA GLY A 261 2.63 -15.34 -5.59
C GLY A 261 2.47 -13.91 -6.09
N LEU A 262 2.96 -12.92 -5.32
CA LEU A 262 2.93 -11.51 -5.72
C LEU A 262 3.83 -11.22 -6.92
N ALA A 263 5.01 -11.86 -7.00
CA ALA A 263 5.88 -11.76 -8.17
C ALA A 263 5.19 -12.29 -9.44
N SER A 264 4.46 -13.41 -9.34
CA SER A 264 3.64 -13.94 -10.43
C SER A 264 2.47 -13.00 -10.77
N PHE A 265 1.85 -12.38 -9.78
CA PHE A 265 0.76 -11.42 -10.00
C PHE A 265 1.25 -10.22 -10.83
N ASN A 266 2.38 -9.60 -10.47
CA ASN A 266 2.94 -8.47 -11.21
C ASN A 266 3.19 -8.79 -12.70
N GLN A 267 3.51 -10.05 -13.04
CA GLN A 267 3.71 -10.47 -14.44
C GLN A 267 2.39 -10.53 -15.23
N ASN A 268 1.27 -10.82 -14.56
CA ASN A 268 -0.03 -11.03 -15.19
C ASN A 268 -0.90 -9.76 -15.25
N TYR A 269 -0.60 -8.75 -14.43
CA TYR A 269 -1.37 -7.51 -14.33
C TYR A 269 -0.47 -6.29 -14.64
N PRO A 270 -0.21 -6.02 -15.94
CA PRO A 270 0.63 -4.89 -16.34
C PRO A 270 0.02 -3.59 -15.83
N ASN A 271 0.87 -2.63 -15.44
CA ASN A 271 0.51 -1.37 -14.76
C ASN A 271 0.16 -1.49 -13.27
N SER A 272 0.12 -2.69 -12.69
CA SER A 272 0.13 -2.84 -11.23
C SER A 272 1.56 -2.75 -10.69
N ARG A 273 1.71 -2.14 -9.50
CA ARG A 273 2.93 -2.09 -8.71
C ARG A 273 2.63 -2.75 -7.38
N ILE A 274 2.76 -4.07 -7.35
CA ILE A 274 2.61 -4.81 -6.11
C ILE A 274 3.97 -4.96 -5.45
N VAL A 275 4.08 -4.44 -4.22
CA VAL A 275 5.30 -4.48 -3.42
C VAL A 275 5.08 -5.40 -2.23
N TYR A 276 5.94 -6.40 -2.13
CA TYR A 276 6.05 -7.26 -0.95
C TYR A 276 6.78 -6.50 0.16
N ILE A 277 6.10 -6.27 1.29
CA ILE A 277 6.65 -5.53 2.43
C ILE A 277 7.02 -6.52 3.54
N ASP A 278 8.31 -6.55 3.86
CA ASP A 278 8.84 -7.38 4.94
C ASP A 278 8.72 -6.68 6.29
N VAL A 279 7.81 -7.15 7.13
CA VAL A 279 7.67 -6.78 8.54
C VAL A 279 8.20 -7.86 9.49
N TYR A 280 8.35 -9.10 9.01
CA TYR A 280 8.86 -10.22 9.78
C TYR A 280 10.24 -9.94 10.37
N ASN A 281 11.24 -9.64 9.52
CA ASN A 281 12.62 -9.52 9.97
C ASN A 281 12.85 -8.31 10.90
N PRO A 282 12.34 -7.10 10.58
CA PRO A 282 12.51 -5.95 11.46
C PRO A 282 11.84 -6.14 12.83
N LEU A 283 10.64 -6.74 12.88
CA LEU A 283 9.98 -7.01 14.15
C LEU A 283 10.69 -8.11 14.95
N LEU A 284 11.18 -9.16 14.29
CA LEU A 284 11.97 -10.20 14.95
C LEU A 284 13.25 -9.61 15.59
N ASP A 285 13.94 -8.71 14.89
CA ASP A 285 15.12 -8.02 15.43
C ASP A 285 14.77 -7.17 16.66
N ILE A 286 13.62 -6.48 16.66
CA ILE A 286 13.14 -5.73 17.84
C ILE A 286 12.88 -6.67 19.02
N ILE A 287 12.24 -7.82 18.79
CA ILE A 287 11.89 -8.76 19.86
C ILE A 287 13.16 -9.41 20.44
N VAL A 288 14.00 -9.98 19.59
CA VAL A 288 15.18 -10.75 20.02
C VAL A 288 16.29 -9.84 20.55
N ASN A 289 16.41 -8.63 20.03
CA ASN A 289 17.39 -7.63 20.46
C ASN A 289 16.73 -6.45 21.20
N SER A 290 15.69 -6.72 21.99
CA SER A 290 14.86 -5.72 22.70
C SER A 290 15.67 -4.64 23.44
N ASN A 291 16.71 -5.05 24.16
CA ASN A 291 17.61 -4.15 24.89
C ASN A 291 18.31 -3.12 23.99
N LYS A 292 18.68 -3.48 22.75
CA LYS A 292 19.28 -2.55 21.76
C LYS A 292 18.36 -1.39 21.43
N TYR A 293 17.04 -1.62 21.53
CA TYR A 293 16.00 -0.66 21.22
C TYR A 293 15.43 0.06 22.46
N GLY A 294 15.94 -0.27 23.66
CA GLY A 294 15.52 0.32 24.93
C GLY A 294 14.33 -0.39 25.59
N TYR A 295 13.91 -1.54 25.07
CA TYR A 295 12.86 -2.36 25.68
C TYR A 295 13.46 -3.31 26.72
N LYS A 296 12.77 -3.48 27.84
CA LYS A 296 13.15 -4.39 28.93
C LYS A 296 12.28 -5.65 29.00
N VAL A 297 11.09 -5.61 28.38
CA VAL A 297 10.14 -6.73 28.37
C VAL A 297 9.69 -7.02 26.95
N ASP A 298 10.08 -8.19 26.44
CA ASP A 298 9.79 -8.67 25.08
C ASP A 298 8.94 -9.94 25.04
N ASP A 299 8.60 -10.51 26.20
CA ASP A 299 7.91 -11.79 26.32
C ASP A 299 6.50 -11.69 26.90
N LYS A 300 6.06 -10.48 27.26
CA LYS A 300 4.77 -10.19 27.90
C LYS A 300 4.19 -8.88 27.37
N GLY A 301 2.87 -8.81 27.32
CA GLY A 301 2.14 -7.57 27.16
C GLY A 301 2.23 -6.68 28.40
N CYS A 302 2.10 -5.37 28.21
CA CYS A 302 1.92 -4.40 29.29
C CYS A 302 0.58 -4.56 30.03
N CYS A 303 -0.45 -5.09 29.35
CA CYS A 303 -1.79 -5.24 29.90
C CYS A 303 -1.98 -6.52 30.72
N GLY A 304 -2.55 -6.40 31.92
CA GLY A 304 -2.81 -7.52 32.82
C GLY A 304 -1.53 -8.21 33.28
N THR A 305 -1.52 -9.54 33.27
CA THR A 305 -0.30 -10.33 33.47
C THR A 305 0.60 -10.36 32.23
N GLY A 306 0.04 -9.99 31.08
CA GLY A 306 0.72 -9.88 29.79
C GLY A 306 0.90 -11.20 29.05
N ILE A 307 0.35 -12.31 29.57
CA ILE A 307 0.63 -13.66 29.03
C ILE A 307 -0.51 -14.21 28.19
N ILE A 308 -1.76 -13.78 28.44
CA ILE A 308 -2.95 -14.19 27.68
C ILE A 308 -3.92 -13.04 27.39
N GLU A 309 -3.72 -11.89 28.04
CA GLU A 309 -4.66 -10.79 28.00
C GLU A 309 -4.64 -10.14 26.63
N VAL A 310 -5.78 -10.17 25.95
CA VAL A 310 -6.03 -9.52 24.66
C VAL A 310 -7.52 -9.25 24.58
N VAL A 311 -7.90 -8.09 24.05
CA VAL A 311 -9.30 -7.68 23.83
C VAL A 311 -10.12 -7.81 25.12
N LEU A 312 -10.97 -8.83 25.28
CA LEU A 312 -11.85 -8.96 26.46
C LEU A 312 -11.08 -9.17 27.76
N LEU A 313 -9.90 -9.79 27.69
CA LEU A 313 -9.06 -10.03 28.87
C LEU A 313 -8.14 -8.83 29.19
N CYS A 314 -7.97 -7.90 28.24
CA CYS A 314 -7.30 -6.63 28.44
C CYS A 314 -8.33 -5.50 28.50
N ASN A 315 -8.92 -5.28 29.67
CA ASN A 315 -10.03 -4.35 29.84
C ASN A 315 -9.82 -3.42 31.03
N HIS A 316 -10.81 -2.57 31.34
CA HIS A 316 -10.76 -1.58 32.42
C HIS A 316 -10.46 -2.14 33.82
N LEU A 317 -10.64 -3.45 34.04
CA LEU A 317 -10.29 -4.15 35.28
C LEU A 317 -8.84 -4.64 35.31
N SER A 318 -8.18 -4.68 34.15
CA SER A 318 -6.79 -5.09 34.00
C SER A 318 -5.87 -3.93 34.36
N SER A 319 -4.93 -4.16 35.28
CA SER A 319 -3.84 -3.21 35.49
C SER A 319 -2.96 -3.12 34.24
N THR A 320 -2.31 -1.97 34.04
CA THR A 320 -1.27 -1.82 33.01
C THR A 320 0.09 -1.72 33.66
N CYS A 321 1.13 -2.07 32.91
CA CYS A 321 2.51 -1.90 33.35
C CYS A 321 2.81 -0.42 33.67
N PRO A 322 3.76 -0.14 34.58
CA PRO A 322 4.05 1.25 34.99
C PRO A 322 4.62 2.11 33.85
N ASN A 323 5.33 1.51 32.90
CA ASN A 323 5.99 2.18 31.78
C ASN A 323 5.90 1.32 30.52
N ASP A 324 4.97 1.65 29.63
CA ASP A 324 4.74 0.99 28.34
C ASP A 324 5.88 1.21 27.33
N MET A 325 6.68 2.26 27.49
CA MET A 325 7.87 2.49 26.67
C MET A 325 8.97 1.44 26.88
N GLU A 326 8.89 0.64 27.95
CA GLU A 326 9.82 -0.46 28.22
C GLU A 326 9.33 -1.81 27.66
N PHE A 327 8.11 -1.86 27.11
CA PHE A 327 7.47 -3.08 26.64
C PHE A 327 7.40 -3.13 25.12
N VAL A 328 7.77 -4.28 24.54
CA VAL A 328 7.55 -4.53 23.11
C VAL A 328 6.07 -4.67 22.81
N PHE A 329 5.33 -5.37 23.67
CA PHE A 329 3.93 -5.71 23.48
C PHE A 329 3.01 -4.91 24.39
N TRP A 330 1.91 -4.41 23.84
CA TRP A 330 0.85 -3.77 24.59
C TRP A 330 -0.03 -4.80 25.30
N ASP A 331 -0.53 -5.76 24.54
CA ASP A 331 -1.28 -6.91 25.04
C ASP A 331 -0.58 -8.21 24.62
N SER A 332 -1.21 -9.37 24.76
CA SER A 332 -0.57 -10.65 24.44
C SER A 332 -0.39 -10.95 22.94
N PHE A 333 -0.86 -10.08 22.05
CA PHE A 333 -0.71 -10.17 20.58
C PHE A 333 -0.08 -8.93 19.95
N HIS A 334 -0.48 -7.74 20.37
CA HIS A 334 -0.23 -6.51 19.65
C HIS A 334 0.96 -5.72 20.23
N PRO A 335 1.89 -5.24 19.40
CA PRO A 335 2.93 -4.30 19.82
C PRO A 335 2.42 -2.98 20.45
N THR A 336 3.28 -2.35 21.24
CA THR A 336 3.04 -0.97 21.72
C THR A 336 3.15 0.04 20.58
N GLU A 337 2.53 1.21 20.74
CA GLU A 337 2.69 2.34 19.81
C GLU A 337 4.18 2.67 19.58
N SER A 338 4.99 2.59 20.64
CA SER A 338 6.42 2.87 20.56
C SER A 338 7.17 1.94 19.60
N VAL A 339 6.80 0.65 19.59
CA VAL A 339 7.35 -0.34 18.65
C VAL A 339 6.85 -0.07 17.25
N TYR A 340 5.54 0.18 17.07
CA TYR A 340 5.00 0.49 15.76
C TYR A 340 5.66 1.72 15.14
N LYS A 341 5.87 2.79 15.91
CA LYS A 341 6.60 3.98 15.44
C LYS A 341 8.00 3.63 14.94
N ARG A 342 8.73 2.82 15.71
CA ARG A 342 10.11 2.43 15.40
C ARG A 342 10.21 1.48 14.20
N LEU A 343 9.16 0.69 13.98
CA LEU A 343 9.05 -0.30 12.91
C LEU A 343 8.67 0.33 11.57
N ILE A 344 7.65 1.21 11.57
CA ILE A 344 7.00 1.66 10.34
C ILE A 344 7.80 2.72 9.58
N ALA A 345 8.41 3.68 10.28
CA ALA A 345 9.17 4.75 9.60
C ALA A 345 10.31 4.19 8.70
N PRO A 346 11.17 3.25 9.16
CA PRO A 346 12.18 2.63 8.30
C PRO A 346 11.58 1.79 7.17
N ILE A 347 10.46 1.10 7.42
CA ILE A 347 9.77 0.29 6.39
C ILE A 347 9.27 1.20 5.26
N ILE A 348 8.57 2.28 5.57
CA ILE A 348 8.09 3.20 4.53
C ILE A 348 9.26 3.81 3.76
N GLN A 349 10.33 4.25 4.44
CA GLN A 349 11.52 4.79 3.77
C GLN A 349 12.16 3.77 2.81
N LYS A 350 12.19 2.49 3.20
CA LYS A 350 12.75 1.42 2.37
C LYS A 350 11.94 1.16 1.10
N TYR A 351 10.61 1.12 1.22
CA TYR A 351 9.73 0.64 0.14
C TYR A 351 9.02 1.75 -0.64
N VAL A 352 9.04 3.01 -0.18
CA VAL A 352 8.27 4.10 -0.82
C VAL A 352 8.59 4.23 -2.31
N ASN A 353 9.87 4.12 -2.70
CA ASN A 353 10.28 4.27 -4.08
C ASN A 353 9.75 3.14 -4.98
N ASP A 354 9.62 1.92 -4.46
CA ASP A 354 9.10 0.77 -5.21
C ASP A 354 7.63 1.01 -5.64
N PHE A 355 6.88 1.82 -4.90
CA PHE A 355 5.53 2.25 -5.29
C PHE A 355 5.53 3.40 -6.31
N MET A 356 6.53 4.28 -6.23
CA MET A 356 6.54 5.56 -6.94
C MET A 356 7.30 5.52 -8.27
N GLU A 357 8.27 4.63 -8.42
CA GLU A 357 9.06 4.51 -9.66
C GLU A 357 8.19 4.06 -10.84
N GLU A 358 8.15 4.89 -11.88
CA GLU A 358 7.77 4.44 -13.22
C GLU A 358 8.83 3.46 -13.70
N GLU A 359 8.50 2.17 -13.73
CA GLU A 359 9.33 1.23 -14.44
C GLU A 359 9.50 1.70 -15.89
N CYS A 360 10.74 1.71 -16.37
CA CYS A 360 11.06 2.04 -17.76
C CYS A 360 10.48 1.04 -18.78
N GLN A 361 9.60 0.12 -18.38
CA GLN A 361 8.92 -0.83 -19.26
C GLN A 361 7.94 -0.11 -20.19
N ASP A 362 7.20 0.89 -19.69
CA ASP A 362 6.36 1.76 -20.54
C ASP A 362 7.20 2.60 -21.52
N ILE A 363 8.46 2.83 -21.19
CA ILE A 363 9.40 3.62 -22.00
C ILE A 363 9.91 2.85 -23.22
N GLU A 364 9.93 1.51 -23.19
CA GLU A 364 10.19 0.71 -24.41
C GLU A 364 9.03 0.80 -25.40
N ARG A 365 7.79 0.91 -24.92
CA ARG A 365 6.62 1.22 -25.75
C ARG A 365 6.73 2.63 -26.36
N TYR A 366 7.05 3.65 -25.56
CA TYR A 366 7.27 5.01 -26.08
C TYR A 366 8.46 5.08 -27.04
N ARG A 367 9.50 4.27 -26.84
CA ARG A 367 10.63 4.15 -27.77
C ARG A 367 10.19 3.57 -29.12
N TYR A 368 9.35 2.52 -29.13
CA TYR A 368 8.83 1.94 -30.36
C TYR A 368 7.95 2.94 -31.13
N GLU A 369 7.05 3.63 -30.42
CA GLU A 369 6.20 4.69 -30.99
C GLU A 369 7.03 5.87 -31.54
N TRP A 370 8.15 6.20 -30.87
CA TRP A 370 9.10 7.20 -31.33
C TRP A 370 9.86 6.77 -32.59
N ASP A 371 10.38 5.53 -32.62
CA ASP A 371 11.11 4.99 -33.77
C ASP A 371 10.19 4.92 -35.01
N ALA A 372 8.93 4.53 -34.82
CA ALA A 372 7.90 4.52 -35.87
C ALA A 372 7.59 5.95 -36.38
N PHE A 373 7.51 6.95 -35.50
CA PHE A 373 7.33 8.34 -35.91
C PHE A 373 8.51 8.90 -36.69
N GLN A 374 9.75 8.56 -36.31
CA GLN A 374 10.95 8.97 -37.04
C GLN A 374 10.97 8.38 -38.45
N GLN A 375 10.59 7.11 -38.61
CA GLN A 375 10.46 6.48 -39.93
C GLN A 375 9.39 7.17 -40.77
N TRP A 376 8.24 7.51 -40.18
CA TRP A 376 7.17 8.24 -40.86
C TRP A 376 7.61 9.64 -41.33
N GLN A 377 8.34 10.39 -40.50
CA GLN A 377 8.89 11.70 -40.88
C GLN A 377 9.85 11.58 -42.06
N GLN A 378 10.77 10.60 -42.02
CA GLN A 378 11.71 10.34 -43.10
C GLN A 378 11.00 9.96 -44.41
N ALA A 379 9.93 9.16 -44.34
CA ALA A 379 9.12 8.81 -45.51
C ALA A 379 8.42 10.04 -46.11
N ARG A 380 7.80 10.89 -45.28
CA ARG A 380 7.16 12.15 -45.70
C ARG A 380 8.13 13.16 -46.31
N GLU A 381 9.36 13.20 -45.82
CA GLU A 381 10.40 14.10 -46.31
C GLU A 381 10.99 13.58 -47.64
N HIS A 382 11.12 12.26 -47.79
CA HIS A 382 11.48 11.61 -49.04
C HIS A 382 10.39 11.78 -50.11
N GLU A 383 9.10 11.63 -49.77
CA GLU A 383 7.97 11.93 -50.66
C GLU A 383 7.97 13.39 -51.12
N ARG A 384 8.20 14.34 -50.19
CA ARG A 384 8.31 15.77 -50.51
C ARG A 384 9.50 16.13 -51.39
N GLN A 385 10.57 15.32 -51.38
CA GLN A 385 11.74 15.52 -52.24
C GLN A 385 11.55 14.90 -53.63
N LEU A 386 10.67 13.92 -53.77
CA LEU A 386 10.32 13.28 -55.04
C LEU A 386 9.22 14.05 -55.79
N ASP A 387 8.22 14.58 -55.08
CA ASP A 387 7.20 15.47 -55.63
C ASP A 387 7.72 16.91 -55.63
N GLY A 388 8.45 17.26 -56.69
CA GLY A 388 8.73 18.64 -57.04
C GLY A 388 7.44 19.41 -57.32
N GLY A 389 6.77 19.87 -56.27
CA GLY A 389 5.82 20.98 -56.31
C GLY A 389 4.46 20.73 -56.94
N GLU A 390 3.72 19.67 -56.55
CA GLU A 390 2.26 19.65 -56.62
C GLU A 390 1.69 18.57 -55.69
N VAL A 391 0.96 18.97 -54.64
CA VAL A 391 0.30 18.03 -53.73
C VAL A 391 -0.91 17.44 -54.45
N SER A 392 -0.78 16.24 -54.99
CA SER A 392 -1.92 15.47 -55.50
C SER A 392 -2.49 14.57 -54.39
N ASN A 393 -3.83 14.57 -54.26
CA ASN A 393 -4.61 13.80 -53.29
C ASN A 393 -4.63 12.29 -53.60
N ALA A 394 -3.46 11.62 -53.58
CA ALA A 394 -3.38 10.22 -53.93
C ALA A 394 -2.32 9.44 -53.14
N SER A 395 -2.46 9.36 -51.81
CA SER A 395 -1.81 8.31 -51.00
C SER A 395 -2.37 8.20 -49.58
N GLN A 396 -3.69 8.23 -49.40
CA GLN A 396 -4.33 7.74 -48.17
C GLN A 396 -4.47 6.21 -48.18
N SER A 397 -3.35 5.49 -48.27
CA SER A 397 -3.37 4.03 -48.03
C SER A 397 -1.97 3.47 -47.79
N VAL A 398 -1.32 3.89 -46.71
CA VAL A 398 -0.23 3.11 -46.11
C VAL A 398 -0.48 3.00 -44.61
N GLU A 399 -1.01 1.83 -44.24
CA GLU A 399 -0.98 1.17 -42.93
C GLU A 399 -1.09 2.05 -41.67
N THR A 400 -2.29 2.59 -41.42
CA THR A 400 -2.71 3.05 -40.08
C THR A 400 -3.33 1.93 -39.23
N SER A 401 -3.33 0.69 -39.69
CA SER A 401 -4.07 -0.43 -39.07
C SER A 401 -3.38 -1.08 -37.87
N GLN A 402 -2.12 -0.77 -37.56
CA GLN A 402 -1.41 -1.41 -36.42
C GLN A 402 -1.40 -0.60 -35.11
N CYS A 403 -1.90 0.64 -35.08
CA CYS A 403 -1.88 1.47 -33.86
C CYS A 403 -3.24 2.04 -33.41
N GLY A 404 -4.35 1.71 -34.06
CA GLY A 404 -5.70 2.02 -33.56
C GLY A 404 -6.09 3.52 -33.51
N TRP A 405 -5.33 4.41 -34.14
CA TRP A 405 -5.64 5.85 -34.16
C TRP A 405 -6.49 6.21 -35.41
N ARG A 406 -7.69 6.77 -35.21
CA ARG A 406 -8.48 7.38 -36.30
C ARG A 406 -7.86 8.71 -36.70
N SER A 407 -7.77 8.97 -38.01
CA SER A 407 -7.38 10.27 -38.56
C SER A 407 -8.46 11.34 -38.28
N PRO A 408 -8.10 12.56 -37.86
CA PRO A 408 -9.03 13.70 -37.81
C PRO A 408 -9.37 14.21 -39.22
N GLU A 409 -10.51 14.91 -39.34
CA GLU A 409 -10.88 15.65 -40.55
C GLU A 409 -9.87 16.79 -40.85
N GLU A 410 -9.74 17.18 -42.13
CA GLU A 410 -8.64 17.97 -42.72
C GLU A 410 -8.33 19.33 -42.03
N GLY A 411 -9.20 19.84 -41.16
CA GLY A 411 -8.99 21.08 -40.39
C GLY A 411 -8.16 20.94 -39.12
N ASP A 412 -8.10 19.75 -38.50
CA ASP A 412 -7.49 19.51 -37.18
C ASP A 412 -6.06 18.98 -37.24
N GLN A 413 -5.51 18.83 -38.45
CA GLN A 413 -4.25 18.12 -38.68
C GLN A 413 -3.04 18.84 -38.08
N VAL A 414 -3.05 20.18 -38.03
CA VAL A 414 -1.94 20.98 -37.46
C VAL A 414 -1.93 20.94 -35.93
N GLU A 415 -3.09 20.94 -35.30
CA GLU A 415 -3.24 20.88 -33.84
C GLU A 415 -2.99 19.46 -33.32
N TYR A 416 -3.40 18.46 -34.10
CA TYR A 416 -3.05 17.05 -33.90
C TYR A 416 -1.53 16.82 -33.98
N GLU A 417 -0.85 17.33 -35.01
CA GLU A 417 0.60 17.19 -35.16
C GLU A 417 1.39 17.99 -34.11
N ARG A 418 0.90 19.16 -33.66
CA ARG A 418 1.49 19.90 -32.53
C ARG A 418 1.35 19.14 -31.21
N SER A 419 0.18 18.60 -30.92
CA SER A 419 -0.08 17.81 -29.71
C SER A 419 0.77 16.54 -29.68
N LYS A 420 0.93 15.90 -30.84
CA LYS A 420 1.83 14.75 -31.04
C LYS A 420 3.30 15.11 -30.78
N MET A 421 3.78 16.23 -31.32
CA MET A 421 5.17 16.69 -31.08
C MET A 421 5.46 17.03 -29.61
N VAL A 422 4.50 17.61 -28.89
CA VAL A 422 4.65 17.93 -27.45
C VAL A 422 4.71 16.65 -26.61
N TRP A 423 3.80 15.71 -26.87
CA TRP A 423 3.80 14.39 -26.22
C TRP A 423 5.09 13.60 -26.51
N MET A 424 5.59 13.66 -27.74
CA MET A 424 6.80 12.96 -28.13
C MET A 424 8.06 13.58 -27.53
N LYS A 425 8.15 14.91 -27.40
CA LYS A 425 9.26 15.56 -26.66
C LYS A 425 9.29 15.14 -25.19
N PHE A 426 8.12 15.06 -24.55
CA PHE A 426 8.00 14.56 -23.17
C PHE A 426 8.48 13.10 -23.06
N GLY A 427 8.08 12.24 -24.00
CA GLY A 427 8.57 10.86 -24.08
C GLY A 427 10.09 10.74 -24.23
N GLN A 428 10.72 11.60 -25.04
CA GLN A 428 12.18 11.60 -25.22
C GLN A 428 12.97 11.93 -23.95
N GLU A 429 12.50 12.88 -23.14
CA GLU A 429 13.18 13.24 -21.88
C GLU A 429 13.10 12.10 -20.87
N LYS A 430 11.92 11.46 -20.77
CA LYS A 430 11.70 10.27 -19.94
C LYS A 430 12.55 9.07 -20.39
N ILE A 431 12.67 8.82 -21.70
CA ILE A 431 13.56 7.78 -22.27
C ILE A 431 15.02 8.04 -21.86
N LYS A 432 15.50 9.28 -21.99
CA LYS A 432 16.87 9.66 -21.62
C LYS A 432 17.14 9.49 -20.12
N GLU A 433 16.17 9.83 -19.28
CA GLU A 433 16.26 9.65 -17.83
C GLU A 433 16.34 8.17 -17.45
N CYS A 434 15.54 7.33 -18.09
CA CYS A 434 15.58 5.87 -17.92
C CYS A 434 16.87 5.22 -18.42
N MET A 435 17.41 5.68 -19.56
CA MET A 435 18.70 5.20 -20.08
C MET A 435 19.87 5.56 -19.16
N LYS A 436 19.80 6.69 -18.43
CA LYS A 436 20.79 7.05 -17.39
C LYS A 436 20.70 6.15 -16.15
N LYS A 437 19.51 5.66 -15.81
CA LYS A 437 19.29 4.74 -14.67
C LYS A 437 19.67 3.28 -14.99
N ARG A 438 19.61 2.83 -16.26
CA ARG A 438 20.04 1.49 -16.74
C ARG A 438 21.56 1.30 -16.85
N VAL A 439 22.38 1.81 -15.92
CA VAL A 439 23.80 1.38 -15.84
C VAL A 439 23.85 0.00 -15.17
N PHE A 440 23.77 -1.06 -15.98
CA PHE A 440 23.96 -2.43 -15.52
C PHE A 440 25.38 -2.63 -14.97
N PRO A 441 25.56 -3.16 -13.75
CA PRO A 441 26.83 -3.75 -13.35
C PRO A 441 26.96 -5.10 -14.07
N GLY A 442 27.86 -5.16 -15.06
CA GLY A 442 28.29 -6.41 -15.68
C GLY A 442 27.62 -6.73 -17.02
N ARG A 443 28.11 -6.12 -18.11
CA ARG A 443 28.33 -6.75 -19.41
C ARG A 443 29.21 -5.82 -20.26
N ASN A 444 30.26 -6.38 -20.85
CA ASN A 444 31.30 -5.67 -21.60
C ASN A 444 30.75 -4.65 -22.61
N THR A 445 31.24 -3.43 -22.49
CA THR A 445 31.02 -2.31 -23.40
C THR A 445 31.59 -2.60 -24.79
N ARG A 446 30.76 -2.68 -25.82
CA ARG A 446 31.13 -2.19 -27.16
C ARG A 446 30.47 -0.83 -27.35
N SER A 447 31.31 0.20 -27.38
CA SER A 447 30.94 1.59 -27.65
C SER A 447 30.22 1.70 -29.01
N VAL A 448 28.97 2.14 -29.01
CA VAL A 448 28.32 2.64 -30.22
C VAL A 448 28.62 4.14 -30.31
N ARG A 449 29.52 4.51 -31.23
CA ARG A 449 29.76 5.92 -31.60
C ARG A 449 28.58 6.43 -32.42
N PHE A 450 27.99 7.55 -32.02
CA PHE A 450 27.17 8.38 -32.89
C PHE A 450 28.09 9.13 -33.87
N LYS A 451 27.88 8.98 -35.17
CA LYS A 451 28.43 9.90 -36.19
C LYS A 451 27.45 11.07 -36.33
N HIS A 452 27.90 12.27 -35.97
CA HIS A 452 27.29 13.52 -36.41
C HIS A 452 27.56 13.74 -37.90
N PRO A 453 26.58 14.19 -38.70
CA PRO A 453 26.81 14.70 -40.04
C PRO A 453 26.99 16.22 -39.96
N ASP A 454 28.24 16.67 -39.80
CA ASP A 454 28.61 18.05 -40.11
C ASP A 454 29.80 17.99 -41.07
N ARG A 455 29.53 18.23 -42.36
CA ARG A 455 30.30 19.15 -43.23
C ARG A 455 29.84 19.03 -44.69
N VAL A 456 29.32 20.15 -45.17
CA VAL A 456 29.22 20.57 -46.56
C VAL A 456 30.63 20.62 -47.18
N PHE A 457 30.83 19.94 -48.31
CA PHE A 457 31.27 20.48 -49.60
C PHE A 457 31.04 19.45 -50.70
#